data_AF-A0A2N5ZQC8-F1
#
_entry.id   AF-A0A2N5ZQC8-F1
#
_cell.length_a   1.000
_cell.length_b   1.000
_cell.length_c   1.000
_cell.angle_alpha   90.00
_cell.angle_beta   90.00
_cell.angle_gamma   90.00
#
_symmetry.space_group_name_H-M   'P 1'
#
loop_
_entity.id
_entity.type
_entity.pdbx_description
1 polymer ?
#
loop_
_entity_poly.entity_id
_entity_poly.type
_entity_poly.pdbx_seq_one_letter_code
_entity_poly.pdbx_strand_id
1 'polypeptide(L)' 'MKTTEQLINNIIGQANGIKKMIDNDKDCYQVINQMKAVRAAITSLMDKFIEDNMSQCLSNPGKKENKDTLQKLFKEMTKK' A
#
# COMPACT_ATOMS: atom_id res chain seq x y z
N MET A 1 -17.19 5.09 -2.04
CA MET A 1 -15.80 4.58 -2.00
C MET A 1 -15.16 5.00 -0.68
N LYS A 2 -14.25 4.19 -0.12
CA LYS A 2 -13.49 4.56 1.09
C LYS A 2 -12.48 5.68 0.76
N THR A 3 -12.21 6.58 1.70
CA THR A 3 -11.14 7.58 1.54
C THR A 3 -9.76 6.96 1.72
N THR A 4 -8.72 7.65 1.23
CA THR A 4 -7.31 7.24 1.44
C THR A 4 -6.99 7.10 2.93
N GLU A 5 -7.48 8.04 3.75
CA GLU A 5 -7.36 7.98 5.20
C GLU A 5 -8.04 6.74 5.81
N GLN A 6 -9.27 6.44 5.40
CA GLN A 6 -9.98 5.24 5.87
C GLN A 6 -9.25 3.95 5.50
N LEU A 7 -8.61 3.90 4.34
CA LEU A 7 -7.81 2.74 3.92
C LEU A 7 -6.54 2.59 4.78
N ILE A 8 -5.84 3.69 5.06
CA ILE A 8 -4.68 3.72 5.95
C ILE A 8 -5.07 3.23 7.35
N ASN A 9 -6.17 3.72 7.91
CA ASN A 9 -6.67 3.29 9.22
C ASN A 9 -6.96 1.79 9.27
N ASN A 10 -7.50 1.21 8.19
CA ASN A 10 -7.70 -0.25 8.10
C ASN A 10 -6.37 -1.01 8.12
N ILE A 11 -5.36 -0.54 7.36
CA ILE A 11 -4.03 -1.17 7.31
C ILE A 11 -3.36 -1.12 8.69
N ILE A 12 -3.45 0.01 9.39
CA ILE A 12 -2.95 0.16 10.76
C ILE A 12 -3.64 -0.85 11.69
N GLY A 13 -4.96 -1.00 11.58
CA GLY A 13 -5.72 -1.99 12.33
C GLY A 13 -5.25 -3.43 12.06
N GLN A 14 -5.00 -3.78 10.81
CA GLN A 14 -4.47 -5.09 10.42
C GLN A 14 -3.07 -5.34 10.96
N ALA A 15 -2.17 -4.34 10.87
CA ALA A 15 -0.81 -4.43 11.41
C ALA A 15 -0.80 -4.60 12.94
N ASN A 16 -1.66 -3.86 13.65
CA ASN A 16 -1.85 -4.06 15.09
C ASN A 16 -2.42 -5.45 15.41
N GLY A 17 -3.29 -5.99 14.56
CA GLY A 17 -3.77 -7.36 14.64
C GLY A 17 -2.65 -8.39 14.53
N ILE A 18 -1.76 -8.23 13.54
CA ILE A 18 -0.57 -9.09 13.36
C ILE A 18 0.32 -9.05 14.59
N LYS A 19 0.59 -7.85 15.14
CA LYS A 19 1.37 -7.71 16.38
C LYS A 19 0.77 -8.56 17.50
N LYS A 20 -0.54 -8.43 17.75
CA LYS A 20 -1.24 -9.24 18.77
C LYS A 20 -1.20 -10.74 18.46
N MET A 21 -1.23 -11.15 17.20
CA MET A 21 -1.13 -12.56 16.85
C MET A 21 0.23 -13.13 17.20
N ILE A 22 1.30 -12.37 16.98
CA ILE A 22 2.67 -12.74 17.36
C ILE A 22 2.78 -12.79 18.89
N ASP A 23 2.30 -11.76 19.60
CA ASP A 23 2.35 -11.69 21.07
C ASP A 23 1.57 -12.84 21.75
N ASN A 24 0.60 -13.44 21.06
CA ASN A 24 -0.21 -14.55 21.54
C ASN A 24 0.21 -15.91 20.95
N ASP A 25 1.43 -16.03 20.41
CA ASP A 25 2.00 -17.24 19.81
C ASP A 25 1.05 -17.94 18.83
N LYS A 26 0.33 -17.17 18.00
CA LYS A 26 -0.55 -17.72 16.98
C LYS A 26 0.24 -18.48 15.92
N ASP A 27 -0.43 -19.47 15.33
CA ASP A 27 0.09 -20.29 14.25
C ASP A 27 0.74 -19.45 13.13
N CYS A 28 1.96 -19.85 12.72
CA CYS A 28 2.76 -19.13 11.75
C CYS A 28 2.03 -18.96 10.41
N TYR A 29 1.28 -19.98 9.97
CA TYR A 29 0.54 -19.93 8.72
C TYR A 29 -0.56 -18.86 8.77
N GLN A 30 -1.26 -18.72 9.90
CA GLN A 30 -2.24 -17.64 10.10
C GLN A 30 -1.59 -16.25 10.08
N VAL A 31 -0.46 -16.08 10.77
CA VAL A 31 0.27 -14.80 10.80
C VAL A 31 0.73 -14.40 9.39
N ILE A 32 1.32 -15.34 8.64
CA ILE A 32 1.76 -15.12 7.26
C ILE A 32 0.58 -14.75 6.36
N ASN A 33 -0.58 -15.39 6.53
CA ASN A 33 -1.76 -15.05 5.74
C ASN A 33 -2.27 -13.64 6.05
N GLN A 34 -2.23 -13.19 7.31
CA GLN A 34 -2.56 -11.80 7.64
C GLN A 34 -1.55 -10.80 7.05
N MET A 35 -0.26 -11.12 7.05
CA MET A 35 0.75 -10.30 6.37
C MET A 35 0.47 -10.19 4.86
N LYS A 36 0.05 -11.28 4.21
CA LYS A 36 -0.37 -11.25 2.80
C LYS A 36 -1.59 -10.35 2.59
N ALA A 37 -2.55 -10.35 3.51
CA ALA A 37 -3.72 -9.47 3.45
C ALA A 37 -3.32 -8.00 3.56
N VAL A 38 -2.41 -7.66 4.50
CA VAL A 38 -1.85 -6.31 4.63
C VAL A 38 -1.15 -5.88 3.34
N ARG A 39 -0.32 -6.75 2.76
CA ARG A 39 0.35 -6.47 1.49
C ARG A 39 -0.64 -6.12 0.38
N ALA A 40 -1.71 -6.90 0.23
CA ALA A 40 -2.75 -6.64 -0.78
C ALA A 40 -3.50 -5.32 -0.52
N ALA A 41 -3.77 -4.99 0.75
CA ALA A 41 -4.40 -3.73 1.13
C ALA A 41 -3.51 -2.52 0.80
N ILE A 42 -2.20 -2.63 1.04
CA ILE A 42 -1.22 -1.59 0.66
C ILE A 42 -1.16 -1.42 -0.85
N THR A 43 -1.10 -2.51 -1.62
CA THR A 43 -1.15 -2.45 -3.09
C THR A 43 -2.40 -1.72 -3.59
N SER A 44 -3.57 -2.10 -3.06
CA SER A 44 -4.84 -1.46 -3.43
C SER A 44 -4.89 0.04 -3.07
N LEU A 45 -4.29 0.42 -1.93
CA LEU A 45 -4.17 1.82 -1.53
C LEU A 45 -3.26 2.60 -2.47
N MET A 46 -2.13 2.00 -2.89
CA MET A 46 -1.21 2.62 -3.84
C MET A 46 -1.90 2.88 -5.17
N ASP A 47 -2.59 1.87 -5.74
CA ASP A 47 -3.33 1.98 -6.99
C ASP A 47 -4.36 3.12 -6.92
N LYS A 48 -5.15 3.18 -5.84
CA LYS A 48 -6.13 4.25 -5.65
C LYS A 48 -5.49 5.62 -5.49
N PHE A 49 -4.45 5.74 -4.68
CA PHE A 49 -3.77 7.02 -4.46
C PHE A 49 -3.21 7.57 -5.78
N ILE A 50 -2.70 6.67 -6.60
CA ILE A 50 -2.22 6.94 -7.94
C ILE A 50 -3.34 7.45 -8.84
N GLU A 51 -4.45 6.73 -8.94
CA GLU A 51 -5.59 7.12 -9.77
C GLU A 51 -6.08 8.53 -9.39
N ASP A 52 -6.14 8.81 -8.08
CA ASP A 52 -6.59 10.09 -7.54
C ASP A 52 -5.58 11.23 -7.78
N ASN A 53 -4.28 10.95 -7.92
CA ASN A 53 -3.21 11.97 -7.90
C ASN A 53 -2.22 11.92 -9.08
N MET A 54 -2.46 11.10 -10.12
CA MET A 54 -1.51 10.84 -11.20
C MET A 54 -1.03 12.12 -11.91
N SER A 55 -1.96 13.05 -12.17
CA SER A 55 -1.63 14.33 -12.80
C SER A 55 -0.73 15.19 -11.90
N GLN A 56 -1.00 15.26 -10.60
CA GLN A 56 -0.16 16.00 -9.65
C GLN A 56 1.21 15.35 -9.45
N CYS A 57 1.28 14.01 -9.37
CA CYS A 57 2.53 13.27 -9.25
C CYS A 57 3.47 13.49 -10.45
N LEU A 58 2.92 13.62 -11.67
CA LEU A 58 3.70 13.75 -12.90
C LEU A 58 3.93 15.20 -13.37
N SER A 59 3.19 16.17 -12.82
CA SER A 59 3.23 17.57 -13.25
C SER A 59 4.12 18.47 -12.41
N ASN A 60 4.75 17.97 -11.33
CA ASN A 60 5.62 18.80 -10.50
C ASN A 60 6.96 19.09 -11.20
N PRO A 61 7.19 20.32 -11.73
CA PRO A 61 8.30 20.60 -12.65
C PRO A 61 9.68 20.56 -11.98
N GLY A 62 9.74 20.69 -10.65
CA GLY A 62 10.98 20.74 -9.87
C GLY A 62 11.61 19.39 -9.52
N LYS A 63 11.01 18.27 -9.94
CA LYS A 63 11.48 16.91 -9.57
C LYS A 63 11.57 15.97 -10.78
N LYS A 64 12.31 16.38 -11.81
CA LYS A 64 12.57 15.55 -13.01
C LYS A 64 13.10 14.15 -12.65
N GLU A 65 14.00 14.03 -11.67
CA GLU A 65 14.53 12.74 -11.19
C GLU A 65 13.46 11.85 -10.52
N ASN A 66 12.45 12.44 -9.89
CA ASN A 66 11.35 11.68 -9.31
C ASN A 66 10.37 11.20 -10.39
N LYS A 67 10.28 11.87 -11.54
CA LYS A 67 9.32 11.48 -12.59
C LYS A 67 9.66 10.12 -13.19
N ASP A 68 10.93 9.86 -13.51
CA ASP A 68 11.36 8.57 -14.06
C ASP A 68 11.27 7.46 -13.00
N THR A 69 11.59 7.78 -11.75
CA THR A 69 11.46 6.85 -10.62
C THR A 69 10.00 6.49 -10.36
N LEU A 70 9.10 7.48 -10.34
CA LEU A 70 7.67 7.28 -10.23
C LEU A 70 7.15 6.44 -11.41
N GLN A 71 7.54 6.75 -12.65
CA GLN A 71 7.17 5.95 -13.83
C GLN A 71 7.64 4.50 -13.78
N LYS A 72 8.84 4.23 -13.22
CA LYS A 72 9.31 2.86 -13.00
C LYS A 72 8.45 2.14 -11.96
N LEU A 73 8.20 2.77 -10.81
CA LEU A 73 7.31 2.22 -9.78
C LEU A 73 5.92 1.93 -10.34
N PHE A 74 5.35 2.84 -11.14
CA PHE A 74 4.08 2.63 -11.85
C PHE A 74 4.10 1.39 -12.77
N LYS A 75 5.17 1.23 -13.56
CA LYS A 75 5.33 0.07 -14.46
C LYS A 75 5.49 -1.24 -13.70
N GLU A 76 6.12 -1.22 -12.53
CA GLU A 76 6.26 -2.39 -11.67
C GLU A 76 4.93 -2.80 -11.04
N MET A 77 4.08 -1.84 -10.66
CA MET A 77 2.75 -2.11 -10.10
C MET A 77 1.74 -2.62 -11.14
N THR A 78 1.87 -2.20 -12.41
CA THR A 78 0.97 -2.61 -13.51
C THR A 78 1.36 -3.93 -14.18
N LYS A 79 2.57 -4.44 -13.93
CA LYS A 79 2.97 -5.80 -14.31
C LYS A 79 2.33 -6.81 -13.36
N LYS A 80 1.09 -7.18 -13.64
CA LYS A 80 0.45 -8.38 -13.09
C LYS A 80 1.14 -9.64 -13.59
#